data_AF-A0A967I232-F1
#
_entry.id   AF-A0A967I232-F1
#
_cell.length_a   1.000
_cell.length_b   1.000
_cell.length_c   1.000
_cell.angle_alpha   90.00
_cell.angle_beta   90.00
_cell.angle_gamma   90.00
#
_symmetry.space_group_name_H-M   'P 1'
#
loop_
_entity.id
_entity.type
_entity.pdbx_description
1 polymer ?
#
loop_
_entity_poly.entity_id
_entity_poly.type
_entity_poly.pdbx_seq_one_letter_code
_entity_poly.pdbx_strand_id
1 'polypeptide(L)'
;MTDVEFRLDKLYNTEAVVTLPDGSVVTVRVLTDAEVQIRELAATKAAGAVERQLRDKDSEEYEDLIAPLQQLDRDGHEAIVMSIAAITMSEEVQREYAFRYIPFPDDATEEERRETLEARDEHEARIQRQRSEELSRRLAARREELKVLDEDTLRTRAESATVRTQAFNDRLEEFYCQTVYMSCRDSKDAPAFDLESVRRHGKSDGLNGTVYRRLLDIYTEIDIADPWVLQKHP
;
A
#
# COMPACT_ATOMS: atom_id res chain seq x y z
N MET A 1 0.05 -22.90 8.88
CA MET A 1 -0.12 -22.43 7.50
C MET A 1 -0.84 -23.55 6.76
N THR A 2 -2.07 -23.31 6.30
CA THR A 2 -2.68 -24.16 5.28
C THR A 2 -1.93 -23.90 3.99
N ASP A 3 -1.28 -24.92 3.43
CA ASP A 3 -0.63 -24.82 2.13
C ASP A 3 -1.67 -24.41 1.10
N VAL A 4 -1.49 -23.23 0.50
CA VAL A 4 -2.33 -22.76 -0.59
C VAL A 4 -1.82 -23.44 -1.86
N GLU A 5 -2.67 -24.26 -2.49
CA GLU A 5 -2.32 -24.92 -3.74
C GLU A 5 -2.53 -23.95 -4.91
N PHE A 6 -1.45 -23.65 -5.63
CA PHE A 6 -1.48 -22.79 -6.83
C PHE A 6 -1.73 -23.59 -8.10
N ARG A 7 -2.51 -23.01 -9.00
CA ARG A 7 -2.93 -23.61 -10.27
C ARG A 7 -2.86 -22.55 -11.38
N LEU A 8 -3.09 -22.98 -12.62
CA LEU A 8 -3.20 -22.10 -13.77
C LEU A 8 -4.64 -22.06 -14.28
N ASP A 9 -5.16 -20.87 -14.53
CA ASP A 9 -6.46 -20.67 -15.17
C ASP A 9 -6.40 -20.94 -16.68
N LYS A 10 -7.54 -20.75 -17.38
CA LYS A 10 -7.64 -20.95 -18.84
C LYS A 10 -6.81 -19.96 -19.67
N LEU A 11 -6.36 -18.87 -19.06
CA LEU A 11 -5.53 -17.83 -19.64
C LEU A 11 -4.06 -17.94 -19.17
N TYR A 12 -3.72 -19.01 -18.44
CA TYR A 12 -2.40 -19.24 -17.83
C TYR A 12 -2.00 -18.23 -16.74
N ASN A 13 -2.98 -17.57 -16.12
CA ASN A 13 -2.73 -16.81 -14.90
C ASN A 13 -2.66 -17.76 -13.71
N THR A 14 -1.82 -17.44 -12.73
CA THR A 14 -1.79 -18.17 -11.46
C THR A 14 -3.08 -17.92 -10.68
N GLU A 15 -3.66 -18.97 -10.12
CA GLU A 15 -4.85 -18.93 -9.27
C GLU A 15 -4.74 -19.84 -8.04
N ALA A 16 -5.57 -19.59 -7.05
CA ALA A 16 -5.69 -20.37 -5.83
C ALA A 16 -7.16 -20.51 -5.42
N VAL A 17 -7.55 -21.71 -4.96
CA VAL A 17 -8.89 -21.95 -4.41
C VAL A 17 -8.86 -21.71 -2.90
N VAL A 18 -9.79 -20.88 -2.41
CA VAL A 18 -9.84 -20.42 -1.02
C VAL A 18 -11.20 -20.72 -0.42
N THR A 19 -11.22 -21.50 0.67
CA THR A 19 -12.41 -21.68 1.50
C THR A 19 -12.50 -20.56 2.54
N LEU A 20 -13.58 -19.80 2.49
CA LEU A 20 -13.88 -18.70 3.42
C LEU A 20 -14.42 -19.24 4.76
N PRO A 21 -14.44 -18.40 5.82
CA PRO A 21 -14.91 -18.82 7.15
C PRO A 21 -16.37 -19.29 7.19
N ASP A 22 -17.21 -18.83 6.28
CA ASP A 22 -18.61 -19.25 6.14
C ASP A 22 -18.77 -20.56 5.35
N GLY A 23 -17.67 -21.16 4.90
CA GLY A 23 -17.64 -22.39 4.10
C GLY A 23 -17.84 -22.16 2.60
N SER A 24 -18.06 -20.93 2.15
CA SER A 24 -18.07 -20.61 0.73
C SER A 24 -16.68 -20.77 0.12
N VAL A 25 -16.63 -21.06 -1.18
CA VAL A 25 -15.38 -21.27 -1.92
C VAL A 25 -15.25 -20.19 -2.97
N VAL A 26 -14.11 -19.52 -2.98
CA VAL A 26 -13.75 -18.45 -3.91
C VAL A 26 -12.42 -18.81 -4.58
N THR A 27 -12.30 -18.55 -5.87
CA THR A 27 -11.03 -18.62 -6.59
C THR A 27 -10.41 -17.23 -6.61
N VAL A 28 -9.15 -17.10 -6.17
CA VAL A 28 -8.36 -15.87 -6.29
C VAL A 28 -7.38 -16.04 -7.43
N ARG A 29 -7.37 -15.13 -8.40
CA ARG A 29 -6.46 -15.19 -9.55
C ARG A 29 -5.68 -13.90 -9.79
N VAL A 30 -4.54 -14.02 -10.45
CA VAL A 30 -3.80 -12.87 -10.96
C VAL A 30 -4.66 -12.15 -12.01
N LEU A 31 -4.56 -10.82 -12.01
CA LEU A 31 -5.27 -9.98 -12.96
C LEU A 31 -4.59 -10.03 -14.33
N THR A 32 -5.39 -10.00 -15.39
CA THR A 32 -4.86 -9.78 -16.74
C THR A 32 -4.35 -8.34 -16.91
N ASP A 33 -3.48 -8.09 -17.89
CA ASP A 33 -2.98 -6.73 -18.18
C ASP A 33 -4.10 -5.70 -18.37
N ALA A 34 -5.21 -6.10 -19.03
CA ALA A 34 -6.37 -5.23 -19.22
C ALA A 34 -7.05 -4.88 -17.90
N GLU A 35 -7.20 -5.85 -16.99
CA GLU A 35 -7.78 -5.63 -15.66
C GLU A 35 -6.87 -4.77 -14.78
N VAL A 36 -5.56 -4.97 -14.86
CA VAL A 36 -4.56 -4.11 -14.20
C VAL A 36 -4.75 -2.65 -14.63
N GLN A 37 -4.92 -2.39 -15.93
CA GLN A 37 -5.17 -1.03 -16.42
C GLN A 37 -6.51 -0.45 -15.95
N ILE A 38 -7.58 -1.26 -15.92
CA ILE A 38 -8.89 -0.82 -15.41
C ILE A 38 -8.80 -0.47 -13.92
N ARG A 39 -8.12 -1.29 -13.12
CA ARG A 39 -7.85 -1.03 -11.70
C ARG A 39 -7.12 0.29 -11.51
N GLU A 40 -6.02 0.52 -12.23
CA GLU A 40 -5.24 1.77 -12.13
C GLU A 40 -6.06 3.00 -12.52
N LEU A 41 -6.90 2.87 -13.55
CA LEU A 41 -7.80 3.95 -13.97
C LEU A 41 -8.84 4.26 -12.90
N ALA A 42 -9.45 3.23 -12.30
CA ALA A 42 -10.42 3.40 -11.21
C ALA A 42 -9.79 4.07 -9.98
N ALA A 43 -8.62 3.60 -9.55
CA ALA A 43 -7.86 4.17 -8.45
C ALA A 43 -7.49 5.65 -8.70
N THR A 44 -7.03 5.96 -9.90
CA THR A 44 -6.72 7.34 -10.32
C THR A 44 -7.97 8.22 -10.34
N LYS A 45 -9.11 7.68 -10.76
CA LYS A 45 -10.39 8.40 -10.78
C LYS A 45 -10.89 8.69 -9.36
N ALA A 46 -10.73 7.76 -8.42
CA ALA A 46 -11.05 7.98 -7.00
C ALA A 46 -10.21 9.11 -6.41
N ALA A 47 -8.88 9.05 -6.60
CA ALA A 47 -7.98 10.13 -6.18
C ALA A 47 -8.40 11.50 -6.73
N GLY A 48 -8.69 11.58 -8.04
CA GLY A 48 -9.12 12.82 -8.68
C GLY A 48 -10.53 13.27 -8.24
N ALA A 49 -11.38 12.39 -7.74
CA ALA A 49 -12.67 12.78 -7.16
C ALA A 49 -12.47 13.47 -5.80
N VAL A 50 -11.65 12.88 -4.93
CA VAL A 50 -11.30 13.47 -3.63
C VAL A 50 -10.56 14.79 -3.79
N GLU A 51 -9.61 14.89 -4.73
CA GLU A 51 -8.93 16.16 -5.00
C GLU A 51 -9.91 17.25 -5.44
N ARG A 52 -10.94 16.90 -6.21
CA ARG A 52 -11.96 17.87 -6.62
C ARG A 52 -12.82 18.30 -5.43
N GLN A 53 -13.28 17.35 -4.62
CA GLN A 53 -14.08 17.64 -3.42
C GLN A 53 -13.29 18.52 -2.46
N LEU A 54 -12.08 18.11 -2.05
CA LEU A 54 -11.24 18.89 -1.14
C LEU A 54 -10.74 20.24 -1.69
N ARG A 55 -10.97 20.55 -2.97
CA ARG A 55 -10.69 21.88 -3.55
C ARG A 55 -11.95 22.71 -3.76
N ASP A 56 -13.12 22.07 -3.70
CA ASP A 56 -14.41 22.72 -3.81
C ASP A 56 -14.87 23.20 -2.44
N LYS A 57 -14.92 24.52 -2.26
CA LYS A 57 -15.27 25.17 -0.99
C LYS A 57 -16.71 24.92 -0.56
N ASP A 58 -17.57 24.49 -1.48
CA ASP A 58 -18.97 24.18 -1.18
C ASP A 58 -19.18 22.70 -0.84
N SER A 59 -18.12 21.88 -0.84
CA SER A 59 -18.19 20.46 -0.50
C SER A 59 -18.09 20.20 1.01
N GLU A 60 -18.76 19.14 1.47
CA GLU A 60 -18.66 18.67 2.85
C GLU A 60 -17.22 18.27 3.19
N GLU A 61 -16.52 17.60 2.27
CA GLU A 61 -15.14 17.18 2.51
C GLU A 61 -14.17 18.36 2.69
N TYR A 62 -14.37 19.47 1.97
CA TYR A 62 -13.59 20.68 2.18
C TYR A 62 -13.85 21.28 3.57
N GLU A 63 -15.11 21.41 3.96
CA GLU A 63 -15.50 21.96 5.27
C GLU A 63 -14.99 21.11 6.43
N ASP A 64 -14.94 19.78 6.26
CA ASP A 64 -14.47 18.86 7.30
C ASP A 64 -12.94 18.80 7.41
N LEU A 65 -12.21 18.87 6.29
CA LEU A 65 -10.77 18.55 6.25
C LEU A 65 -9.86 19.73 5.90
N ILE A 66 -10.35 20.73 5.17
CA ILE A 66 -9.53 21.85 4.68
C ILE A 66 -9.87 23.16 5.40
N ALA A 67 -11.16 23.50 5.54
CA ALA A 67 -11.57 24.71 6.25
C ALA A 67 -10.99 24.84 7.67
N PRO A 68 -10.90 23.75 8.49
CA PRO A 68 -10.31 23.85 9.83
C PRO A 68 -8.82 24.21 9.80
N LEU A 69 -8.11 23.86 8.73
CA LEU A 69 -6.68 24.18 8.58
C LEU A 69 -6.44 25.69 8.48
N GLN A 70 -7.43 26.46 8.02
CA GLN A 70 -7.33 27.91 7.88
C GLN A 70 -7.32 28.64 9.22
N GLN A 71 -7.77 27.98 10.28
CA GLN A 71 -7.85 28.52 11.64
C GLN A 71 -6.62 28.15 12.50
N LEU A 72 -5.71 27.33 11.96
CA LEU A 72 -4.48 26.98 12.65
C LEU A 72 -3.52 28.16 12.69
N ASP A 73 -2.72 28.21 13.76
CA ASP A 73 -1.56 29.08 13.81
C ASP A 73 -0.41 28.51 12.97
N ARG A 74 0.67 29.29 12.88
CA ARG A 74 1.89 28.92 12.17
C ARG A 74 2.43 27.56 12.62
N ASP A 75 2.47 27.32 13.93
CA ASP A 75 3.02 26.07 14.49
C ASP A 75 2.18 24.86 14.05
N GLY A 76 0.86 25.02 13.98
CA GLY A 76 -0.06 24.02 13.42
C GLY A 76 0.21 23.72 11.95
N HIS A 77 0.38 24.75 11.10
CA HIS A 77 0.72 24.52 9.68
C HIS A 77 2.08 23.85 9.51
N GLU A 78 3.09 24.30 10.26
CA GLU A 78 4.43 23.68 10.24
C GLU A 78 4.35 22.21 10.65
N ALA A 79 3.59 21.87 11.70
CA ALA A 79 3.41 20.50 12.16
C ALA A 79 2.80 19.59 11.08
N ILE A 80 1.77 20.06 10.36
CA ILE A 80 1.13 19.30 9.27
C ILE A 80 2.12 19.06 8.13
N VAL A 81 2.78 20.12 7.65
CA VAL A 81 3.73 20.00 6.54
C VAL A 81 4.90 19.08 6.92
N MET A 82 5.37 19.16 8.16
CA MET A 82 6.42 18.28 8.68
C MET A 82 5.96 16.83 8.81
N SER A 83 4.76 16.58 9.31
CA SER A 83 4.22 15.22 9.48
C SER A 83 4.12 14.49 8.14
N ILE A 84 3.56 15.16 7.14
CA ILE A 84 3.41 14.60 5.78
C ILE A 84 4.79 14.42 5.11
N ALA A 85 5.70 15.39 5.29
CA ALA A 85 7.07 15.27 4.79
C ALA A 85 7.81 14.09 5.44
N ALA A 86 7.61 13.83 6.74
CA ALA A 86 8.27 12.73 7.43
C ALA A 86 7.88 11.35 6.88
N ILE A 87 6.60 11.15 6.55
CA ILE A 87 6.13 9.91 5.92
C ILE A 87 6.82 9.72 4.56
N THR A 88 6.73 10.75 3.70
CA THR A 88 7.29 10.70 2.34
C THR A 88 8.82 10.48 2.35
N MET A 89 9.53 11.23 3.19
CA MET A 89 10.99 11.12 3.31
C MET A 89 11.42 9.78 3.91
N SER A 90 10.65 9.22 4.85
CA SER A 90 10.93 7.89 5.39
C SER A 90 10.88 6.82 4.31
N GLU A 91 9.88 6.84 3.43
CA GLU A 91 9.78 5.90 2.31
C GLU A 91 10.94 6.05 1.31
N GLU A 92 11.29 7.29 0.95
CA GLU A 92 12.42 7.58 0.07
C GLU A 92 13.73 7.05 0.65
N VAL A 93 14.00 7.32 1.93
CA VAL A 93 15.19 6.85 2.63
C VAL A 93 15.20 5.32 2.75
N GLN A 94 14.05 4.68 2.98
CA GLN A 94 13.97 3.22 2.99
C GLN A 94 14.33 2.59 1.64
N ARG A 95 13.88 3.20 0.53
CA ARG A 95 14.22 2.76 -0.84
C ARG A 95 15.68 2.99 -1.18
N GLU A 96 16.22 4.14 -0.80
CA GLU A 96 17.63 4.50 -1.05
C GLU A 96 18.60 3.59 -0.28
N TYR A 97 18.27 3.29 0.97
CA TYR A 97 19.04 2.40 1.85
C TYR A 97 18.32 1.07 2.01
N ALA A 98 18.21 0.29 0.92
CA ALA A 98 17.61 -1.03 0.95
C ALA A 98 18.52 -2.06 1.64
N PHE A 99 17.91 -3.00 2.37
CA PHE A 99 18.64 -4.18 2.86
C PHE A 99 19.12 -5.01 1.67
N ARG A 100 20.37 -5.45 1.74
CA ARG A 100 20.92 -6.41 0.80
C ARG A 100 20.59 -7.81 1.30
N TYR A 101 20.12 -8.65 0.38
CA TYR A 101 20.00 -10.07 0.65
C TYR A 101 21.39 -10.68 0.81
N ILE A 102 21.65 -11.27 1.98
CA ILE A 102 22.87 -12.03 2.27
C ILE A 102 22.45 -13.51 2.32
N PRO A 103 22.62 -14.30 1.25
CA PRO A 103 22.20 -15.70 1.25
C PRO A 103 23.01 -16.54 2.23
N PHE A 104 22.43 -17.64 2.69
CA PHE A 104 23.25 -18.72 3.26
C PHE A 104 24.07 -19.38 2.15
N PRO A 105 25.30 -19.84 2.43
CA PRO A 105 26.02 -20.72 1.52
C PRO A 105 25.25 -22.01 1.24
N ASP A 106 25.50 -22.61 0.07
CA ASP A 106 24.97 -23.93 -0.25
C ASP A 106 25.56 -24.98 0.71
N ASP A 107 24.71 -25.85 1.26
CA ASP A 107 25.07 -26.84 2.29
C ASP A 107 25.76 -26.27 3.54
N ALA A 108 25.40 -25.03 3.93
CA ALA A 108 26.02 -24.33 5.05
C ALA A 108 26.04 -25.15 6.36
N THR A 109 27.25 -25.27 6.91
CA THR A 109 27.53 -25.78 8.26
C THR A 109 26.88 -24.89 9.33
N GLU A 110 26.77 -25.38 10.57
CA GLU A 110 26.25 -24.57 11.67
C GLU A 110 27.06 -23.28 11.91
N GLU A 111 28.38 -23.34 11.71
CA GLU A 111 29.27 -22.20 11.83
C GLU A 111 29.03 -21.16 10.73
N GLU A 112 28.94 -21.58 9.47
CA GLU A 112 28.63 -20.68 8.34
C GLU A 112 27.23 -20.08 8.45
N ARG A 113 26.26 -20.83 9.00
CA ARG A 113 24.93 -20.29 9.32
C ARG A 113 25.02 -19.19 10.38
N ARG A 114 25.78 -19.41 11.45
CA ARG A 114 26.00 -18.41 12.50
C ARG A 114 26.66 -17.14 11.94
N GLU A 115 27.72 -17.29 11.16
CA GLU A 115 28.41 -16.15 10.53
C GLU A 115 27.50 -15.38 9.57
N THR A 116 26.69 -16.09 8.79
CA THR A 116 25.70 -15.46 7.90
C THR A 116 24.66 -14.65 8.67
N LEU A 117 24.18 -15.19 9.80
CA LEU A 117 23.23 -14.48 10.67
C LEU A 117 23.88 -13.25 11.32
N GLU A 118 25.10 -13.37 11.85
CA GLU A 118 25.87 -12.24 12.39
C GLU A 118 26.08 -11.15 11.33
N ALA A 119 26.45 -11.52 10.10
CA ALA A 119 26.60 -10.58 9.00
C ALA A 119 25.28 -9.90 8.59
N ARG A 120 24.15 -10.61 8.68
CA ARG A 120 22.81 -10.04 8.46
C ARG A 120 22.45 -9.03 9.54
N ASP A 121 22.66 -9.37 10.80
CA ASP A 121 22.37 -8.49 11.94
C ASP A 121 23.22 -7.21 11.89
N GLU A 122 24.52 -7.35 11.59
CA GLU A 122 25.42 -6.21 11.41
C GLU A 122 25.01 -5.33 10.22
N HIS A 123 24.62 -5.98 9.11
CA HIS A 123 24.14 -5.27 7.93
C HIS A 123 22.85 -4.51 8.23
N GLU A 124 21.89 -5.15 8.89
CA GLU A 124 20.62 -4.56 9.28
C GLU A 124 20.86 -3.36 10.20
N ALA A 125 21.65 -3.52 11.26
CA ALA A 125 21.97 -2.46 12.20
C ALA A 125 22.66 -1.28 11.50
N ARG A 126 23.56 -1.53 10.55
CA ARG A 126 24.21 -0.48 9.75
C ARG A 126 23.20 0.28 8.90
N ILE A 127 22.34 -0.42 8.16
CA ILE A 127 21.32 0.20 7.30
C ILE A 127 20.32 1.00 8.13
N GLN A 128 19.87 0.48 9.27
CA GLN A 128 18.96 1.19 10.17
C GLN A 128 19.58 2.49 10.72
N ARG A 129 20.87 2.47 11.09
CA ARG A 129 21.59 3.68 11.47
C ARG A 129 21.65 4.70 10.33
N GLN A 130 22.03 4.26 9.12
CA GLN A 130 22.06 5.13 7.94
C GLN A 130 20.70 5.77 7.64
N ARG A 131 19.63 4.98 7.71
CA ARG A 131 18.25 5.46 7.53
C ARG A 131 17.89 6.51 8.57
N SER A 132 18.18 6.25 9.85
CA SER A 132 17.87 7.17 10.95
C SER A 132 18.64 8.48 10.85
N GLU A 133 19.94 8.43 10.56
CA GLU A 133 20.81 9.59 10.38
C GLU A 133 20.34 10.45 9.19
N GLU A 134 20.06 9.81 8.05
CA GLU A 134 19.65 10.52 6.85
C GLU A 134 18.25 11.13 7.00
N LEU A 135 17.30 10.40 7.57
CA LEU A 135 15.95 10.92 7.84
C LEU A 135 16.01 12.12 8.79
N SER A 136 16.81 12.02 9.86
CA SER A 136 17.00 13.12 10.81
C SER A 136 17.59 14.36 10.14
N ARG A 137 18.59 14.17 9.26
CA ARG A 137 19.21 15.25 8.47
C ARG A 137 18.19 15.93 7.55
N ARG A 138 17.40 15.14 6.80
CA ARG A 138 16.36 15.67 5.89
C ARG A 138 15.26 16.42 6.64
N LEU A 139 14.80 15.87 7.77
CA LEU A 139 13.79 16.51 8.61
C LEU A 139 14.29 17.82 9.22
N ALA A 140 15.55 17.86 9.66
CA ALA A 140 16.16 19.09 10.18
C ALA A 140 16.26 20.16 9.08
N ALA A 141 16.76 19.79 7.90
CA ALA A 141 16.83 20.69 6.75
C ALA A 141 15.43 21.22 6.38
N ARG A 142 14.44 20.34 6.34
CA ARG A 142 13.06 20.73 6.03
C ARG A 142 12.48 21.69 7.08
N ARG A 143 12.75 21.47 8.36
CA ARG A 143 12.31 22.37 9.42
C ARG A 143 12.92 23.77 9.25
N GLU A 144 14.22 23.87 8.93
CA GLU A 144 14.85 25.17 8.65
C GLU A 144 14.25 25.85 7.41
N GLU A 145 13.93 25.08 6.36
CA GLU A 145 13.22 25.63 5.20
C GLU A 145 11.83 26.20 5.55
N LEU A 146 11.08 25.57 6.46
CA LEU A 146 9.76 26.05 6.85
C LEU A 146 9.81 27.35 7.66
N LYS A 147 10.83 27.53 8.51
CA LYS A 147 11.00 28.73 9.35
C LYS A 147 11.09 30.04 8.57
N VAL A 148 11.59 30.00 7.33
CA VAL A 148 11.76 31.19 6.49
C VAL A 148 10.56 31.47 5.59
N LEU A 149 9.55 30.59 5.57
CA LEU A 149 8.32 30.82 4.82
C LEU A 149 7.39 31.75 5.59
N ASP A 150 6.68 32.60 4.86
CA ASP A 150 5.56 33.36 5.40
C ASP A 150 4.37 32.45 5.73
N GLU A 151 3.45 32.95 6.55
CA GLU A 151 2.30 32.20 7.06
C GLU A 151 1.33 31.78 5.95
N ASP A 152 1.11 32.61 4.93
CA ASP A 152 0.21 32.29 3.82
C ASP A 152 0.77 31.14 2.96
N THR A 153 2.09 31.16 2.72
CA THR A 153 2.80 30.06 2.05
C THR A 153 2.72 28.77 2.87
N LEU A 154 2.88 28.85 4.20
CA LEU A 154 2.78 27.67 5.07
C LEU A 154 1.37 27.07 5.06
N ARG A 155 0.33 27.91 5.18
CA ARG A 155 -1.07 27.50 5.08
C ARG A 155 -1.34 26.80 3.75
N THR A 156 -0.97 27.44 2.63
CA THR A 156 -1.16 26.88 1.28
C THR A 156 -0.45 25.53 1.11
N ARG A 157 0.74 25.38 1.70
CA ARG A 157 1.47 24.10 1.69
C ARG A 157 0.81 23.04 2.56
N ALA A 158 0.27 23.41 3.72
CA ALA A 158 -0.45 22.49 4.60
C ALA A 158 -1.71 21.97 3.90
N GLU A 159 -2.54 22.85 3.34
CA GLU A 159 -3.72 22.48 2.57
C GLU A 159 -3.37 21.57 1.38
N SER A 160 -2.38 21.97 0.57
CA SER A 160 -1.93 21.18 -0.58
C SER A 160 -1.33 19.83 -0.21
N ALA A 161 -0.70 19.72 0.96
CA ALA A 161 -0.19 18.46 1.47
C ALA A 161 -1.34 17.56 1.93
N THR A 162 -2.30 18.10 2.69
CA THR A 162 -3.50 17.37 3.11
C THR A 162 -4.29 16.82 1.92
N VAL A 163 -4.57 17.66 0.91
CA VAL A 163 -5.27 17.23 -0.32
C VAL A 163 -4.56 16.05 -0.99
N ARG A 164 -3.24 16.15 -1.17
CA ARG A 164 -2.45 15.09 -1.82
C ARG A 164 -2.42 13.80 -1.00
N THR A 165 -2.27 13.90 0.32
CA THR A 165 -2.26 12.73 1.21
C THR A 165 -3.61 12.01 1.16
N GLN A 166 -4.73 12.73 1.23
CA GLN A 166 -6.05 12.12 1.16
C GLN A 166 -6.31 11.48 -0.21
N ALA A 167 -5.98 12.18 -1.30
CA ALA A 167 -6.12 11.63 -2.64
C ALA A 167 -5.26 10.36 -2.85
N PHE A 168 -4.07 10.32 -2.25
CA PHE A 168 -3.21 9.13 -2.28
C PHE A 168 -3.81 7.97 -1.47
N ASN A 169 -4.34 8.23 -0.29
CA ASN A 169 -5.00 7.21 0.53
C ASN A 169 -6.20 6.60 -0.20
N ASP A 170 -7.08 7.42 -0.79
CA ASP A 170 -8.22 6.96 -1.57
C ASP A 170 -7.81 6.22 -2.83
N ARG A 171 -6.70 6.62 -3.48
CA ARG A 171 -6.12 5.86 -4.59
C ARG A 171 -5.77 4.44 -4.14
N LEU A 172 -5.05 4.31 -3.03
CA LEU A 172 -4.61 3.00 -2.52
C LEU A 172 -5.80 2.15 -2.10
N GLU A 173 -6.77 2.73 -1.39
CA GLU A 173 -7.97 2.03 -0.96
C GLU A 173 -8.74 1.48 -2.16
N GLU A 174 -9.01 2.32 -3.17
CA GLU A 174 -9.72 1.90 -4.38
C GLU A 174 -8.90 0.86 -5.17
N PHE A 175 -7.57 1.01 -5.24
CA PHE A 175 -6.69 0.02 -5.88
C PHE A 175 -6.85 -1.38 -5.26
N TYR A 176 -6.85 -1.46 -3.92
CA TYR A 176 -7.01 -2.73 -3.23
C TYR A 176 -8.44 -3.27 -3.32
N CYS A 177 -9.46 -2.41 -3.24
CA CYS A 177 -10.86 -2.80 -3.42
C CYS A 177 -11.08 -3.41 -4.83
N GLN A 178 -10.56 -2.75 -5.87
CA GLN A 178 -10.63 -3.25 -7.24
C GLN A 178 -9.85 -4.55 -7.40
N THR A 179 -8.71 -4.69 -6.73
CA THR A 179 -7.94 -5.94 -6.74
C THR A 179 -8.79 -7.10 -6.23
N VAL A 180 -9.40 -6.97 -5.05
CA VAL A 180 -10.27 -8.02 -4.50
C VAL A 180 -11.50 -8.26 -5.38
N TYR A 181 -12.15 -7.20 -5.86
CA TYR A 181 -13.33 -7.31 -6.71
C TYR A 181 -13.05 -8.08 -8.02
N MET A 182 -11.92 -7.82 -8.68
CA MET A 182 -11.58 -8.42 -9.97
C MET A 182 -10.93 -9.80 -9.86
N SER A 183 -10.14 -10.03 -8.80
CA SER A 183 -9.38 -11.27 -8.61
C SER A 183 -10.21 -12.40 -8.03
N CYS A 184 -11.26 -12.09 -7.25
CA CYS A 184 -12.06 -13.08 -6.55
C CYS A 184 -13.27 -13.52 -7.39
N ARG A 185 -13.29 -14.80 -7.78
CA ARG A 185 -14.31 -15.41 -8.63
C ARG A 185 -15.09 -16.50 -7.90
N ASP A 186 -16.38 -16.58 -8.20
CA ASP A 186 -17.25 -17.66 -7.73
C ASP A 186 -17.11 -18.92 -8.61
N SER A 187 -17.85 -19.98 -8.27
CA SER A 187 -17.88 -21.24 -9.03
C SER A 187 -18.32 -21.12 -10.50
N LYS A 188 -18.89 -19.98 -10.90
CA LYS A 188 -19.37 -19.68 -12.25
C LYS A 188 -18.46 -18.71 -12.99
N ASP A 189 -17.28 -18.40 -12.43
CA ASP A 189 -16.32 -17.41 -12.97
C ASP A 189 -16.85 -15.97 -12.97
N ALA A 190 -17.88 -15.68 -12.17
CA ALA A 190 -18.38 -14.33 -11.93
C ALA A 190 -17.65 -13.70 -10.73
N PRO A 191 -17.64 -12.36 -10.58
CA PRO A 191 -17.13 -11.73 -9.36
C PRO A 191 -17.81 -12.31 -8.12
N ALA A 192 -17.01 -12.78 -7.15
CA ALA A 192 -17.52 -13.38 -5.92
C ALA A 192 -18.23 -12.36 -5.00
N PHE A 193 -17.87 -11.08 -5.15
CA PHE A 193 -18.40 -9.97 -4.38
C PHE A 193 -18.78 -8.84 -5.34
N ASP A 194 -19.80 -8.06 -4.98
CA ASP A 194 -20.01 -6.77 -5.62
C ASP A 194 -19.02 -5.73 -5.07
N LEU A 195 -18.64 -4.77 -5.92
CA LEU A 195 -17.62 -3.77 -5.58
C LEU A 195 -18.02 -2.89 -4.39
N GLU A 196 -19.31 -2.58 -4.22
CA GLU A 196 -19.78 -1.77 -3.10
C GLU A 196 -19.63 -2.50 -1.76
N SER A 197 -19.90 -3.80 -1.72
CA SER A 197 -19.65 -4.65 -0.55
C SER A 197 -18.16 -4.71 -0.18
N VAL A 198 -17.27 -4.70 -1.19
CA VAL A 198 -15.81 -4.62 -0.95
C VAL A 198 -15.44 -3.24 -0.36
N ARG A 199 -15.91 -2.14 -0.96
CA ARG A 199 -15.63 -0.77 -0.46
C ARG A 199 -16.17 -0.53 0.95
N ARG A 200 -17.34 -1.07 1.27
CA ARG A 200 -17.93 -0.97 2.63
C ARG A 200 -17.13 -1.69 3.70
N HIS A 201 -16.13 -2.51 3.33
CA HIS A 201 -15.24 -3.12 4.30
C HIS A 201 -14.59 -2.06 5.22
N GLY A 202 -14.20 -0.90 4.67
CA GLY A 202 -13.68 0.23 5.45
C GLY A 202 -14.71 0.96 6.33
N LYS A 203 -16.01 0.69 6.17
CA LYS A 203 -17.13 1.43 6.80
C LYS A 203 -18.02 0.54 7.67
N SER A 204 -17.45 -0.51 8.29
CA SER A 204 -18.02 -1.37 9.34
C SER A 204 -19.06 -2.45 9.00
N ASP A 205 -19.69 -2.48 7.82
CA ASP A 205 -20.71 -3.51 7.46
C ASP A 205 -20.51 -4.18 6.07
N GLY A 206 -19.31 -4.07 5.48
CA GLY A 206 -18.98 -4.72 4.20
C GLY A 206 -18.44 -6.13 4.32
N LEU A 207 -17.59 -6.53 3.36
CA LEU A 207 -16.78 -7.75 3.47
C LEU A 207 -16.07 -7.79 4.82
N ASN A 208 -15.98 -8.96 5.46
CA ASN A 208 -15.25 -9.09 6.73
C ASN A 208 -13.77 -8.73 6.52
N GLY A 209 -13.17 -7.91 7.40
CA GLY A 209 -11.80 -7.42 7.18
C GLY A 209 -10.68 -8.42 7.33
N THR A 210 -10.91 -9.48 8.07
CA THR A 210 -10.00 -10.61 8.09
C THR A 210 -10.08 -11.36 6.76
N VAL A 211 -11.27 -11.47 6.17
CA VAL A 211 -11.44 -12.08 4.83
C VAL A 211 -10.79 -11.21 3.76
N TYR A 212 -11.07 -9.90 3.75
CA TYR A 212 -10.47 -8.97 2.79
C TYR A 212 -8.94 -9.03 2.79
N ARG A 213 -8.32 -8.91 3.97
CA ARG A 213 -6.85 -9.00 4.10
C ARG A 213 -6.32 -10.34 3.65
N ARG A 214 -6.95 -11.45 4.05
CA ARG A 214 -6.54 -12.79 3.61
C ARG A 214 -6.59 -12.94 2.08
N LEU A 215 -7.59 -12.38 1.41
CA LEU A 215 -7.69 -12.43 -0.05
C LEU A 215 -6.59 -11.59 -0.73
N LEU A 216 -6.25 -10.43 -0.17
CA LEU A 216 -5.13 -9.61 -0.65
C LEU A 216 -3.76 -10.29 -0.43
N ASP A 217 -3.57 -10.95 0.71
CA ASP A 217 -2.33 -11.70 1.00
C ASP A 217 -2.16 -12.82 -0.03
N ILE A 218 -3.21 -13.61 -0.28
CA ILE A 218 -3.20 -14.67 -1.28
C ILE A 218 -2.97 -14.10 -2.68
N TYR A 219 -3.60 -12.98 -3.04
CA TYR A 219 -3.34 -12.31 -4.31
C TYR A 219 -1.85 -11.95 -4.46
N THR A 220 -1.23 -11.41 -3.41
CA THR A 220 0.19 -11.03 -3.43
C THR A 220 1.09 -12.25 -3.61
N GLU A 221 0.77 -13.38 -2.97
CA GLU A 221 1.52 -14.63 -3.12
C GLU A 221 1.44 -15.19 -4.56
N ILE A 222 0.26 -15.17 -5.18
CA ILE A 222 0.11 -15.68 -6.56
C ILE A 222 0.68 -14.74 -7.62
N ASP A 223 0.69 -13.43 -7.39
CA ASP A 223 1.21 -12.41 -8.32
C ASP A 223 2.74 -12.49 -8.48
N ILE A 224 3.44 -12.97 -7.44
CA ILE A 224 4.90 -13.18 -7.48
C ILE A 224 5.30 -14.61 -7.88
N ALA A 225 4.34 -15.54 -7.96
CA ALA A 225 4.61 -16.93 -8.33
C ALA A 225 4.89 -17.05 -9.83
N ASP A 226 5.98 -17.75 -10.19
CA ASP A 226 6.35 -17.97 -11.59
C ASP A 226 5.40 -19.02 -12.25
N PRO A 227 4.55 -18.61 -13.21
CA PRO A 227 3.62 -19.53 -13.86
C PRO A 227 4.33 -20.65 -14.64
N TRP A 228 5.56 -20.43 -15.09
CA TRP A 228 6.36 -21.43 -15.82
C TRP A 228 6.87 -22.56 -14.91
N VAL A 229 6.99 -22.32 -13.61
CA VAL A 229 7.33 -23.36 -12.63
C VAL A 229 6.13 -24.30 -12.45
N LEU A 230 4.91 -23.75 -12.40
CA LEU A 230 3.68 -24.53 -12.24
C LEU A 230 3.40 -25.44 -13.45
N GLN A 231 3.76 -25.02 -14.67
CA GLN A 231 3.63 -25.86 -15.87
C GLN A 231 4.52 -27.12 -15.87
N LYS A 232 5.61 -27.13 -15.09
CA LYS A 232 6.55 -28.27 -15.02
C LYS A 232 6.07 -29.40 -14.12
N HIS A 233 5.05 -29.17 -13.31
CA HIS A 233 4.49 -30.11 -12.35
C HIS A 233 2.97 -30.24 -12.57
N PRO A 234 2.53 -30.98 -13.61
CA PRO A 234 1.11 -31.22 -13.89
C PRO A 234 0.46 -32.16 -12.86
#